data_AF-A0A7J6HL84-F1
#
_entry.id   AF-A0A7J6HL84-F1
#
_cell.length_a   1.000
_cell.length_b   1.000
_cell.length_c   1.000
_cell.angle_alpha   90.00
_cell.angle_beta   90.00
_cell.angle_gamma   90.00
#
_symmetry.space_group_name_H-M   'P 1'
#
loop_
_entity.id
_entity.type
_entity.pdbx_description
1 polymer ?
#
loop_
_entity_poly.entity_id
_entity_poly.type
_entity_poly.pdbx_seq_one_letter_code
_entity_poly.pdbx_strand_id
1 'polypeptide(L)'
;MMKGLHQGQNLPPDVTQVIEQLERHCLAPDDSLVSKSCYYDLQLAREEMFRERLRYLEAMAIYSEAIAMVEDYQQAVSVANLGGIRDVQGLFMQLGLKNSPQVYETLEHRMVVAEAAQRLRLPLISKDGEFREEEIEKCSILSRSSLDSTSSSITISSTSNSTNYTTANSTSSAANTILSIATDSEPGVGGVPNRFLGITPAYLWQSQLQQNPLSIDMTEYQLCLSREIEARLKAKCDTLADAFIMDDIAFAVVDSSSGHQNSSTRIPERVKFIIEEIEREEATLREDLYSADRKFAEYYSVLEQILGVLIKLVKDLKLQHQHKYDELQKTWLCKRCETMSAKLRVLENVLLLETYTQESIPALHKIRKYLVEATEEASIAYNKAVTRLREYQGVDPHFDSIAKQYREIVKDLETMQWTIHQVEMDLKRLPDHPNA
;
A
#
# COMPACT_ATOMS: atom_id res chain seq x y z
N MET A 1 40.70 44.61 54.25
CA MET A 1 41.81 45.45 54.77
C MET A 1 42.76 45.73 53.62
N MET A 2 42.64 46.89 53.00
CA MET A 2 43.52 47.37 51.92
C MET A 2 44.39 48.47 52.53
N LYS A 3 45.71 48.26 52.59
CA LYS A 3 46.62 49.33 52.96
C LYS A 3 47.90 49.22 52.14
N GLY A 4 48.08 50.24 51.31
CA GLY A 4 49.37 50.74 50.84
C GLY A 4 49.95 50.05 49.61
N LEU A 5 49.94 50.74 48.47
CA LEU A 5 51.16 51.40 47.98
C LEU A 5 50.81 52.37 46.84
N HIS A 6 50.56 53.63 47.18
CA HIS A 6 50.73 54.73 46.22
C HIS A 6 52.15 55.25 46.44
N GLN A 7 53.08 54.89 45.55
CA GLN A 7 54.33 55.64 45.42
C GLN A 7 54.58 55.85 43.94
N GLY A 8 54.36 57.09 43.51
CA GLY A 8 54.66 57.54 42.16
C GLY A 8 56.15 57.40 41.87
N GLN A 9 56.45 56.63 40.85
CA GLN A 9 57.61 56.84 39.99
C GLN A 9 57.06 57.09 38.59
N ASN A 10 57.58 58.10 37.92
CA ASN A 10 57.20 58.50 36.57
C ASN A 10 57.42 57.34 35.58
N LEU A 11 56.41 56.48 35.47
CA LEU A 11 56.31 55.50 34.42
C LEU A 11 55.96 56.28 33.13
N PRO A 12 56.58 55.94 31.98
CA PRO A 12 56.21 56.54 30.70
C PRO A 12 54.69 56.46 30.50
N PRO A 13 54.04 57.46 29.86
CA PRO A 13 52.59 57.49 29.68
C PRO A 13 52.05 56.18 29.07
N ASP A 14 52.83 55.58 28.16
CA ASP A 14 52.57 54.26 27.57
C ASP A 14 52.49 53.12 28.59
N VAL A 15 53.36 53.12 29.60
CA VAL A 15 53.40 52.06 30.62
C VAL A 15 52.22 52.21 31.59
N THR A 16 51.86 53.43 31.97
CA THR A 16 50.62 53.68 32.73
C THR A 16 49.38 53.30 31.93
N GLN A 17 49.34 53.54 30.62
CA GLN A 17 48.23 53.15 29.75
C GLN A 17 48.11 51.63 29.63
N VAL A 18 49.23 50.92 29.52
CA VAL A 18 49.28 49.45 29.49
C VAL A 18 48.84 48.85 30.82
N ILE A 19 49.27 49.42 31.95
CA ILE A 19 48.81 48.99 33.29
C ILE A 19 47.31 49.21 33.43
N GLU A 20 46.79 50.36 32.97
CA GLU A 20 45.35 50.66 33.04
C GLU A 20 44.52 49.77 32.09
N GLN A 21 45.07 49.33 30.96
CA GLN A 21 44.45 48.33 30.09
C GLN A 21 44.47 46.93 30.71
N LEU A 22 45.60 46.50 31.27
CA LEU A 22 45.71 45.24 32.02
C LEU A 22 44.80 45.23 33.24
N GLU A 23 44.60 46.36 33.90
CA GLU A 23 43.69 46.48 35.04
C GLU A 23 42.21 46.45 34.61
N ARG A 24 41.88 46.77 33.35
CA ARG A 24 40.52 46.66 32.82
C ARG A 24 40.17 45.26 32.33
N HIS A 25 41.15 44.38 32.08
CA HIS A 25 40.93 43.05 31.52
C HIS A 25 41.28 41.93 32.52
N CYS A 26 40.55 40.82 32.47
CA CYS A 26 40.78 39.59 33.22
C CYS A 26 40.90 38.42 32.24
N LEU A 27 41.58 37.36 32.67
CA LEU A 27 41.60 36.08 31.97
C LEU A 27 40.35 35.27 32.37
N ALA A 28 39.55 34.89 31.38
CA ALA A 28 38.49 33.92 31.57
C ALA A 28 39.08 32.50 31.76
N PRO A 29 38.31 31.51 32.27
CA PRO A 29 38.77 30.11 32.42
C PRO A 29 39.21 29.44 31.11
N ASP A 30 38.85 30.03 29.97
CA ASP A 30 39.19 29.58 28.62
C ASP A 30 40.39 30.33 28.03
N ASP A 31 41.22 30.97 28.88
CA ASP A 31 42.40 31.78 28.54
C ASP A 31 42.14 33.02 27.65
N SER A 32 40.88 33.40 27.44
CA SER A 32 40.52 34.61 26.69
C SER A 32 40.60 35.89 27.55
N LEU A 33 41.09 36.97 26.94
CA LEU A 33 41.15 38.31 27.55
C LEU A 33 39.79 39.00 27.45
N VAL A 34 39.10 39.16 28.58
CA VAL A 34 37.76 39.76 28.66
C VAL A 34 37.80 40.99 29.58
N SER A 35 37.04 42.05 29.27
CA SER A 35 36.88 43.18 30.21
C SER A 35 36.36 42.68 31.56
N LYS A 36 36.85 43.24 32.67
CA LYS A 36 36.37 42.92 34.03
C LYS A 36 34.86 43.01 34.16
N SER A 37 34.23 44.02 33.55
CA SER A 37 32.77 44.16 33.54
C SER A 37 32.08 42.98 32.87
N CYS A 38 32.53 42.63 31.66
CA CYS A 38 31.99 41.49 30.91
C CYS A 38 32.25 40.15 31.61
N TYR A 39 33.37 40.01 32.32
CA TYR A 39 33.68 38.83 33.12
C TYR A 39 32.67 38.65 34.27
N TYR A 40 32.36 39.73 35.01
CA TYR A 40 31.35 39.67 36.08
C TYR A 40 29.94 39.42 35.53
N ASP A 41 29.58 40.03 34.40
CA ASP A 41 28.29 39.78 33.73
C ASP A 41 28.16 38.32 33.28
N LEU A 42 29.24 37.73 32.72
CA LEU A 42 29.27 36.31 32.33
C LEU A 42 29.19 35.37 33.54
N GLN A 43 29.87 35.71 34.64
CA GLN A 43 29.78 34.93 35.87
C GLN A 43 28.37 34.94 36.44
N LEU A 44 27.72 36.12 36.49
CA LEU A 44 26.34 36.27 36.92
C LEU A 44 25.39 35.48 36.00
N ALA A 45 25.54 35.58 34.68
CA ALA A 45 24.74 34.82 33.72
C ALA A 45 24.90 33.31 33.91
N ARG A 46 26.11 32.84 34.24
CA ARG A 46 26.37 31.41 34.51
C ARG A 46 25.69 30.95 35.80
N GLU A 47 25.74 31.76 36.85
CA GLU A 47 25.03 31.48 38.12
C GLU A 47 23.51 31.48 37.93
N GLU A 48 22.98 32.41 37.13
CA GLU A 48 21.56 32.44 36.76
C GLU A 48 21.17 31.21 35.95
N MET A 49 22.00 30.79 34.98
CA MET A 49 21.77 29.58 34.20
C MET A 49 21.78 28.32 35.08
N PHE A 50 22.71 28.22 36.02
CA PHE A 50 22.73 27.09 36.96
C PHE A 50 21.50 27.06 37.87
N ARG A 51 21.06 28.24 38.35
CA ARG A 51 19.86 28.37 39.17
C ARG A 51 18.60 27.98 38.38
N GLU A 52 18.52 28.37 37.12
CA GLU A 52 17.39 28.03 36.26
C GLU A 52 17.40 26.55 35.86
N ARG A 53 18.58 25.96 35.62
CA ARG A 53 18.73 24.52 35.42
C ARG A 53 18.29 23.72 36.65
N LEU A 54 18.65 24.17 37.84
CA LEU A 54 18.23 23.53 39.10
C LEU A 54 16.70 23.56 39.22
N ARG A 55 16.08 24.74 39.03
CA ARG A 55 14.62 24.89 39.04
C ARG A 55 13.92 24.00 38.01
N TYR A 56 14.50 23.87 36.82
CA TYR A 56 13.98 22.99 35.78
C TYR A 56 14.02 21.52 36.22
N LEU A 57 15.12 21.06 36.81
CA LEU A 57 15.24 19.69 37.31
C LEU A 57 14.29 19.42 38.48
N GLU A 58 14.13 20.39 39.39
CA GLU A 58 13.13 20.30 40.47
C GLU A 58 11.70 20.21 39.92
N ALA A 59 11.36 21.05 38.94
CA ALA A 59 10.06 21.01 38.28
C ALA A 59 9.83 19.70 37.51
N MET A 60 10.87 19.16 36.85
CA MET A 60 10.82 17.85 36.20
C MET A 60 10.56 16.73 37.19
N ALA A 61 11.24 16.72 38.35
CA ALA A 61 11.05 15.71 39.37
C ALA A 61 9.59 15.72 39.87
N ILE A 62 9.05 16.91 40.18
CA ILE A 62 7.65 17.09 40.59
C ILE A 62 6.68 16.61 39.50
N TYR A 63 6.93 16.99 38.24
CA TYR A 63 6.08 16.60 37.11
C TYR A 63 6.11 15.09 36.86
N SER A 64 7.28 14.46 36.94
CA SER A 64 7.42 13.01 36.79
C SER A 64 6.68 12.24 37.89
N GLU A 65 6.66 12.75 39.11
CA GLU A 65 5.88 12.15 40.21
C GLU A 65 4.38 12.35 40.01
N ALA A 66 3.97 13.53 39.53
CA ALA A 66 2.58 13.79 39.18
C ALA A 66 2.07 12.84 38.08
N ILE A 67 2.88 12.56 37.06
CA ILE A 67 2.56 11.53 36.05
C ILE A 67 2.44 10.16 36.70
N ALA A 68 3.43 9.73 37.50
CA ALA A 68 3.40 8.42 38.13
C ALA A 68 2.15 8.22 39.00
N MET A 69 1.70 9.25 39.73
CA MET A 69 0.45 9.18 40.50
C MET A 69 -0.80 8.99 39.61
N VAL A 70 -0.86 9.64 38.45
CA VAL A 70 -1.97 9.47 37.48
C VAL A 70 -1.92 8.07 36.85
N GLU A 71 -0.73 7.57 36.51
CA GLU A 71 -0.53 6.22 35.97
C GLU A 71 -0.94 5.15 37.00
N ASP A 72 -0.52 5.29 38.27
CA ASP A 72 -0.92 4.42 39.37
C ASP A 72 -2.45 4.45 39.57
N TYR A 73 -3.08 5.62 39.44
CA TYR A 73 -4.54 5.78 39.53
C TYR A 73 -5.26 5.06 38.38
N GLN A 74 -4.81 5.25 37.13
CA GLN A 74 -5.35 4.56 35.96
C GLN A 74 -5.15 3.04 36.05
N GLN A 75 -4.02 2.59 36.59
CA GLN A 75 -3.76 1.18 36.86
C GLN A 75 -4.74 0.62 37.92
N ALA A 76 -4.99 1.34 39.00
CA ALA A 76 -5.98 0.94 40.00
C ALA A 76 -7.40 0.85 39.43
N VAL A 77 -7.80 1.83 38.62
CA VAL A 77 -9.13 1.90 37.96
C VAL A 77 -9.31 0.77 36.94
N SER A 78 -8.28 0.47 36.13
CA SER A 78 -8.34 -0.63 35.16
C SER A 78 -8.42 -2.00 35.83
N VAL A 79 -7.65 -2.23 36.90
CA VAL A 79 -7.71 -3.46 37.71
C VAL A 79 -9.08 -3.61 38.39
N ALA A 80 -9.65 -2.53 38.91
CA ALA A 80 -10.99 -2.53 39.50
C ALA A 80 -12.09 -2.88 38.47
N ASN A 81 -11.99 -2.35 37.25
CA ASN A 81 -12.96 -2.59 36.17
C ASN A 81 -12.89 -4.01 35.58
N LEU A 82 -11.71 -4.62 35.48
CA LEU A 82 -11.54 -6.00 34.99
C LEU A 82 -11.80 -7.08 36.06
N GLY A 83 -11.52 -6.79 37.33
CA GLY A 83 -11.47 -7.80 38.39
C GLY A 83 -12.76 -8.03 39.18
N GLY A 84 -13.78 -7.17 39.07
CA GLY A 84 -14.99 -7.27 39.91
C GLY A 84 -14.71 -7.21 41.42
N ILE A 85 -13.55 -6.67 41.82
CA ILE A 85 -13.07 -6.61 43.21
C ILE A 85 -13.76 -5.44 43.91
N ARG A 86 -14.37 -5.70 45.08
CA ARG A 86 -15.14 -4.70 45.85
C ARG A 86 -14.28 -3.75 46.71
N ASP A 87 -13.00 -4.06 46.94
CA ASP A 87 -12.09 -3.26 47.78
C ASP A 87 -11.18 -2.34 46.96
N VAL A 88 -11.80 -1.40 46.26
CA VAL A 88 -11.14 -0.32 45.51
C VAL A 88 -10.20 0.50 46.41
N GLN A 89 -10.58 0.69 47.67
CA GLN A 89 -9.79 1.43 48.67
C GLN A 89 -8.47 0.72 49.04
N GLY A 90 -8.45 -0.61 49.06
CA GLY A 90 -7.26 -1.40 49.38
C GLY A 90 -6.21 -1.34 48.25
N LEU A 91 -6.67 -1.35 47.00
CA LEU A 91 -5.81 -1.21 45.81
C LEU A 91 -5.17 0.19 45.73
N PHE A 92 -5.92 1.25 46.04
CA PHE A 92 -5.36 2.60 46.15
C PHE A 92 -4.26 2.68 47.21
N MET A 93 -4.48 2.11 48.39
CA MET A 93 -3.45 2.09 49.43
C MET A 93 -2.20 1.27 49.05
N GLN A 94 -2.36 0.17 48.32
CA GLN A 94 -1.25 -0.67 47.87
C GLN A 94 -0.37 0.02 46.83
N LEU A 95 -0.96 0.88 45.99
CA LEU A 95 -0.27 1.72 44.99
C LEU A 95 0.20 3.07 45.58
N GLY A 96 0.09 3.25 46.90
CA GLY A 96 0.56 4.44 47.60
C GLY A 96 -0.31 5.68 47.44
N LEU A 97 -1.52 5.55 46.89
CA LEU A 97 -2.51 6.61 46.68
C LEU A 97 -3.30 6.84 47.97
N LYS A 98 -3.13 8.01 48.59
CA LYS A 98 -3.68 8.32 49.94
C LYS A 98 -4.84 9.30 49.93
N ASN A 99 -5.01 10.06 48.84
CA ASN A 99 -6.05 11.06 48.67
C ASN A 99 -7.34 10.50 48.04
N SER A 100 -8.42 11.30 48.03
CA SER A 100 -9.69 10.91 47.40
C SER A 100 -9.54 10.79 45.87
N PRO A 101 -10.30 9.90 45.21
CA PRO A 101 -10.24 9.69 43.75
C PRO A 101 -10.41 10.98 42.93
N GLN A 102 -11.23 11.90 43.43
CA GLN A 102 -11.48 13.22 42.84
C GLN A 102 -10.21 14.07 42.66
N VAL A 103 -9.21 13.90 43.53
CA VAL A 103 -7.93 14.63 43.43
C VAL A 103 -7.14 14.15 42.20
N TYR A 104 -7.12 12.85 41.92
CA TYR A 104 -6.38 12.30 40.79
C TYR A 104 -7.09 12.54 39.45
N GLU A 105 -8.42 12.45 39.41
CA GLU A 105 -9.21 12.81 38.21
C GLU A 105 -9.04 14.29 37.85
N THR A 106 -9.03 15.15 38.88
CA THR A 106 -8.74 16.57 38.68
C THR A 106 -7.32 16.74 38.17
N LEU A 107 -6.32 16.09 38.78
CA LEU A 107 -4.92 16.16 38.35
C LEU A 107 -4.74 15.74 36.89
N GLU A 108 -5.31 14.60 36.49
CA GLU A 108 -5.30 14.08 35.12
C GLU A 108 -5.88 15.11 34.15
N HIS A 109 -7.08 15.61 34.43
CA HIS A 109 -7.72 16.64 33.59
C HIS A 109 -6.85 17.90 33.48
N ARG A 110 -6.24 18.35 34.59
CA ARG A 110 -5.35 19.53 34.58
C ARG A 110 -4.08 19.29 33.76
N MET A 111 -3.54 18.08 33.77
CA MET A 111 -2.36 17.70 33.00
C MET A 111 -2.66 17.63 31.51
N VAL A 112 -3.81 17.06 31.11
CA VAL A 112 -4.26 17.01 29.72
C VAL A 112 -4.45 18.43 29.15
N VAL A 113 -5.06 19.33 29.92
CA VAL A 113 -5.22 20.74 29.51
C VAL A 113 -3.86 21.44 29.42
N ALA A 114 -2.95 21.19 30.36
CA ALA A 114 -1.61 21.76 30.32
C ALA A 114 -0.80 21.27 29.10
N GLU A 115 -0.88 19.98 28.77
CA GLU A 115 -0.25 19.38 27.60
C GLU A 115 -0.85 19.94 26.29
N ALA A 116 -2.17 20.06 26.21
CA ALA A 116 -2.84 20.69 25.08
C ALA A 116 -2.43 22.17 24.91
N ALA A 117 -2.32 22.91 26.02
CA ALA A 117 -1.85 24.29 26.00
C ALA A 117 -0.38 24.41 25.58
N GLN A 118 0.48 23.45 25.95
CA GLN A 118 1.87 23.38 25.50
C GLN A 118 1.97 23.03 24.00
N ARG A 119 1.18 22.06 23.52
CA ARG A 119 1.10 21.71 22.10
C ARG A 119 0.65 22.87 21.22
N LEU A 120 -0.16 23.79 21.75
CA LEU A 120 -0.53 25.02 21.06
C LEU A 120 0.58 26.07 21.07
N ARG A 121 1.52 26.04 22.02
CA ARG A 121 2.62 27.02 22.17
C ARG A 121 3.88 26.64 21.40
N LEU A 122 4.11 25.36 21.19
CA LEU A 122 5.27 24.82 20.50
C LEU A 122 4.88 24.43 19.07
N PRO A 123 5.71 24.73 18.04
CA PRO A 123 5.60 24.05 16.75
C PRO A 123 5.59 22.54 17.00
N LEU A 124 4.69 21.79 16.33
CA LEU A 124 4.46 20.35 16.55
C LEU A 124 5.77 19.56 16.41
N ILE A 125 6.51 19.44 17.50
CA ILE A 125 7.61 18.50 17.65
C ILE A 125 6.98 17.12 17.78
N SER A 126 7.27 16.25 16.81
CA SER A 126 6.90 14.84 16.86
C SER A 126 7.48 14.20 18.14
N LYS A 127 6.89 13.09 18.59
CA LYS A 127 7.39 12.35 19.77
C LYS A 127 8.86 11.91 19.62
N ASP A 128 9.41 11.93 18.41
CA ASP A 128 10.78 11.53 18.07
C ASP A 128 11.75 12.73 17.85
N GLY A 129 11.34 13.96 18.15
CA GLY A 129 12.21 15.14 18.04
C GLY A 129 12.57 15.52 16.59
N GLU A 130 11.96 14.89 15.59
CA GLU A 130 12.18 15.20 14.18
C GLU A 130 11.20 16.28 13.72
N PHE A 131 11.76 17.39 13.22
CA PHE A 131 11.05 18.58 12.75
C PHE A 131 10.64 18.38 11.28
N ARG A 132 9.39 17.98 11.02
CA ARG A 132 8.85 17.86 9.64
C ARG A 132 8.03 19.09 9.28
N GLU A 133 8.73 20.11 8.78
CA GLU A 133 8.16 21.37 8.26
C GLU A 133 7.08 21.12 7.17
N GLU A 134 7.20 20.00 6.44
CA GLU A 134 6.24 19.55 5.41
C GLU A 134 4.83 19.26 5.92
N GLU A 135 4.63 18.94 7.20
CA GLU A 135 3.31 18.61 7.75
C GLU A 135 2.52 19.86 8.14
N ILE A 136 3.20 20.93 8.58
CA ILE A 136 2.58 22.22 8.93
C ILE A 136 2.06 22.91 7.65
N GLU A 137 2.82 22.86 6.56
CA GLU A 137 2.36 23.35 5.25
C GLU A 137 1.17 22.55 4.74
N LYS A 138 1.17 21.21 4.88
CA LYS A 138 0.04 20.37 4.49
C LYS A 138 -1.23 20.65 5.30
N CYS A 139 -1.14 20.91 6.59
CA CYS A 139 -2.29 21.27 7.42
C CYS A 139 -2.87 22.66 7.06
N SER A 140 -2.02 23.61 6.66
CA SER A 140 -2.47 24.91 6.14
C SER A 140 -3.18 24.80 4.79
N ILE A 141 -2.81 23.81 3.96
CA ILE A 141 -3.42 23.59 2.63
C ILE A 141 -4.71 22.78 2.74
N LEU A 142 -4.84 21.86 3.72
CA LEU A 142 -6.02 21.00 3.88
C LEU A 142 -7.29 21.74 4.35
N SER A 143 -7.15 22.94 4.91
CA SER A 143 -8.31 23.78 5.29
C SER A 143 -8.94 24.54 4.11
N ARG A 144 -8.52 24.28 2.87
CA ARG A 144 -9.05 24.94 1.66
C ARG A 144 -9.45 23.95 0.56
N SER A 145 -10.20 22.90 0.89
CA SER A 145 -10.89 22.12 -0.14
C SER A 145 -12.11 21.37 0.39
N SER A 146 -13.20 22.09 0.63
CA SER A 146 -14.54 21.50 0.54
C SER A 146 -15.32 22.29 -0.50
N LEU A 147 -15.47 21.71 -1.70
CA LEU A 147 -16.67 21.70 -2.54
C LEU A 147 -16.27 21.21 -3.95
N ASP A 148 -16.96 20.14 -4.36
CA ASP A 148 -17.21 19.65 -5.73
C ASP A 148 -16.28 18.60 -6.40
N SER A 149 -16.80 17.36 -6.39
CA SER A 149 -16.97 16.37 -7.47
C SER A 149 -15.82 15.90 -8.40
N THR A 150 -15.64 14.57 -8.36
CA THR A 150 -15.33 13.61 -9.46
C THR A 150 -14.29 13.96 -10.53
N SER A 151 -13.18 13.22 -10.56
CA SER A 151 -12.76 12.33 -11.67
C SER A 151 -11.29 11.91 -11.54
N SER A 152 -11.01 10.67 -11.94
CA SER A 152 -9.70 10.03 -12.06
C SER A 152 -8.67 10.83 -12.90
N SER A 153 -7.41 10.86 -12.48
CA SER A 153 -6.29 10.23 -13.21
C SER A 153 -4.92 10.66 -12.66
N ILE A 154 -3.97 9.75 -12.87
CA ILE A 154 -2.54 9.79 -12.56
C ILE A 154 -1.84 10.93 -13.31
N THR A 155 -0.93 11.64 -12.62
CA THR A 155 0.29 12.20 -13.23
C THR A 155 1.42 12.33 -12.21
N ILE A 156 2.55 11.72 -12.57
CA ILE A 156 3.86 11.93 -11.95
C ILE A 156 4.47 13.16 -12.62
N SER A 157 4.91 14.14 -11.82
CA SER A 157 5.67 15.30 -12.31
C SER A 157 6.85 15.53 -11.37
N SER A 158 8.04 15.16 -11.85
CA SER A 158 9.34 15.50 -11.28
C SER A 158 9.89 16.76 -11.96
N THR A 159 10.47 17.69 -11.19
CA THR A 159 11.44 18.80 -11.48
C THR A 159 11.06 20.01 -10.62
N SER A 160 11.92 20.89 -10.13
CA SER A 160 13.39 21.03 -10.02
C SER A 160 13.64 22.22 -9.08
N ASN A 161 14.82 22.23 -8.47
CA ASN A 161 15.35 23.27 -7.59
C ASN A 161 15.07 24.72 -8.05
N SER A 162 14.77 25.60 -7.09
CA SER A 162 15.40 26.92 -7.04
C SER A 162 15.57 27.40 -5.60
N THR A 163 16.83 27.50 -5.21
CA THR A 163 17.34 28.33 -4.11
C THR A 163 16.82 29.76 -4.21
N ASN A 164 16.35 30.32 -3.09
CA ASN A 164 16.49 31.74 -2.80
C ASN A 164 16.59 31.94 -1.28
N TYR A 165 17.79 32.33 -0.86
CA TYR A 165 18.05 32.89 0.46
C TYR A 165 17.52 34.32 0.50
N THR A 166 16.66 34.63 1.46
CA THR A 166 16.42 36.02 1.89
C THR A 166 16.34 36.09 3.40
N THR A 167 17.44 36.57 3.97
CA THR A 167 17.57 37.16 5.30
C THR A 167 16.59 38.31 5.49
N ALA A 168 15.90 38.36 6.63
CA ALA A 168 15.28 39.57 7.15
C ALA A 168 15.60 39.72 8.64
N ASN A 169 16.52 40.62 8.94
CA ASN A 169 16.70 41.22 10.26
C ASN A 169 15.49 42.10 10.60
N SER A 170 15.00 42.04 11.83
CA SER A 170 14.47 43.22 12.51
C SER A 170 14.61 43.09 14.03
N THR A 171 15.38 44.03 14.57
CA THR A 171 15.66 44.30 15.97
C THR A 171 14.59 45.19 16.62
N SER A 172 14.55 45.15 17.95
CA SER A 172 13.90 46.08 18.92
C SER A 172 12.40 45.83 19.15
N SER A 173 11.84 45.90 20.36
CA SER A 173 12.25 46.57 21.62
C SER A 173 11.41 46.05 22.80
N ALA A 174 11.99 46.13 23.99
CA ALA A 174 11.31 45.93 25.27
C ALA A 174 10.23 47.00 25.54
N ALA A 175 9.08 46.57 26.09
CA ALA A 175 8.23 47.41 26.93
C ALA A 175 7.33 46.52 27.82
N ASN A 176 7.44 46.75 29.14
CA ASN A 176 6.49 46.32 30.15
C ASN A 176 5.10 46.92 29.89
N THR A 177 4.02 46.26 30.35
CA THR A 177 2.95 46.82 31.22
C THR A 177 1.63 46.03 31.09
N ILE A 178 1.21 45.46 32.22
CA ILE A 178 -0.13 45.43 32.84
C ILE A 178 -1.38 45.28 31.93
N LEU A 179 -2.09 44.19 32.23
CA LEU A 179 -3.51 43.86 32.06
C LEU A 179 -4.48 45.04 31.80
N SER A 180 -5.21 44.97 30.69
CA SER A 180 -6.52 45.62 30.54
C SER A 180 -7.54 44.67 29.89
N ILE A 181 -8.75 44.76 30.43
CA ILE A 181 -9.94 43.94 30.17
C ILE A 181 -10.66 44.42 28.92
N ALA A 182 -11.14 43.43 28.14
CA ALA A 182 -12.23 43.44 27.15
C ALA A 182 -12.13 44.42 25.96
N THR A 183 -12.07 43.83 24.76
CA THR A 183 -13.01 44.17 23.67
C THR A 183 -13.20 42.97 22.76
N ASP A 184 -14.48 42.67 22.53
CA ASP A 184 -15.05 41.86 21.49
C ASP A 184 -14.53 42.33 20.10
N SER A 185 -13.84 41.45 19.38
CA SER A 185 -13.46 41.69 17.99
C SER A 185 -13.48 40.37 17.24
N GLU A 186 -14.35 40.27 16.24
CA GLU A 186 -14.50 39.13 15.34
C GLU A 186 -13.14 38.60 14.84
N PRO A 187 -12.89 37.28 14.90
CA PRO A 187 -11.65 36.73 14.36
C PRO A 187 -11.79 36.53 12.85
N GLY A 188 -11.27 37.48 12.09
CA GLY A 188 -10.93 37.28 10.69
C GLY A 188 -10.01 36.06 10.52
N VAL A 189 -10.32 35.24 9.52
CA VAL A 189 -9.64 33.99 9.16
C VAL A 189 -8.19 34.29 8.74
N GLY A 190 -7.27 34.23 9.69
CA GLY A 190 -5.83 34.37 9.49
C GLY A 190 -5.10 33.86 10.73
N GLY A 191 -4.32 32.80 10.59
CA GLY A 191 -3.67 32.10 11.71
C GLY A 191 -2.68 32.99 12.46
N VAL A 192 -3.02 33.34 13.70
CA VAL A 192 -2.08 33.92 14.67
C VAL A 192 -1.26 32.76 15.27
N PRO A 193 0.07 32.85 15.40
CA PRO A 193 0.86 31.85 16.12
C PRO A 193 0.30 31.66 17.54
N ASN A 194 0.19 30.40 18.00
CA ASN A 194 -0.45 30.00 19.25
C ASN A 194 -2.00 30.00 19.27
N ARG A 195 -2.66 29.76 18.12
CA ARG A 195 -4.12 29.61 18.05
C ARG A 195 -4.53 28.50 17.09
N PHE A 196 -5.30 27.53 17.56
CA PHE A 196 -5.90 26.49 16.71
C PHE A 196 -7.43 26.60 16.79
N LEU A 197 -8.12 26.72 15.66
CA LEU A 197 -9.58 26.88 15.59
C LEU A 197 -10.14 28.02 16.47
N GLY A 198 -9.39 29.12 16.65
CA GLY A 198 -9.79 30.24 17.52
C GLY A 198 -9.54 30.02 19.02
N ILE A 199 -9.01 28.86 19.42
CA ILE A 199 -8.68 28.51 20.80
C ILE A 199 -7.24 28.93 21.09
N THR A 200 -7.05 29.74 22.13
CA THR A 200 -5.74 30.22 22.60
C THR A 200 -5.33 29.44 23.86
N PRO A 201 -4.04 29.19 24.15
CA PRO A 201 -3.60 28.60 25.43
C PRO A 201 -4.20 29.29 26.66
N ALA A 202 -4.26 30.63 26.65
CA ALA A 202 -4.88 31.42 27.71
C ALA A 202 -6.39 31.13 27.87
N TYR A 203 -7.09 30.86 26.77
CA TYR A 203 -8.51 30.48 26.79
C TYR A 203 -8.70 29.08 27.40
N LEU A 204 -7.81 28.12 27.12
CA LEU A 204 -7.86 26.78 27.75
C LEU A 204 -7.63 26.86 29.26
N TRP A 205 -6.61 27.63 29.69
CA TRP A 205 -6.37 27.86 31.12
C TRP A 205 -7.54 28.56 31.81
N GLN A 206 -8.16 29.55 31.15
CA GLN A 206 -9.32 30.26 31.68
C GLN A 206 -10.58 29.39 31.72
N SER A 207 -10.80 28.58 30.70
CA SER A 207 -11.90 27.60 30.64
C SER A 207 -11.77 26.54 31.73
N GLN A 208 -10.54 26.05 31.97
CA GLN A 208 -10.24 25.12 33.07
C GLN A 208 -10.51 25.74 34.46
N LEU A 209 -10.20 27.03 34.65
CA LEU A 209 -10.54 27.73 35.90
C LEU A 209 -12.06 27.92 36.07
N GLN A 210 -12.82 28.05 34.97
CA GLN A 210 -14.25 28.29 34.98
C GLN A 210 -15.11 27.02 35.02
N GLN A 211 -14.64 25.91 34.42
CA GLN A 211 -15.36 24.64 34.31
C GLN A 211 -15.09 23.68 35.46
N ASN A 212 -14.36 24.09 36.50
CA ASN A 212 -13.94 23.19 37.56
C ASN A 212 -15.17 22.72 38.37
N PRO A 213 -15.54 21.43 38.32
CA PRO A 213 -16.65 20.90 39.11
C PRO A 213 -16.14 20.62 40.52
N LEU A 214 -15.89 21.67 41.29
CA LEU A 214 -15.33 21.52 42.63
C LEU A 214 -16.44 21.24 43.65
N SER A 215 -16.42 20.04 44.22
CA SER A 215 -16.92 19.80 45.59
C SER A 215 -15.85 20.04 46.66
N ILE A 216 -14.60 20.32 46.27
CA ILE A 216 -13.41 20.48 47.14
C ILE A 216 -12.84 21.89 46.96
N ASP A 217 -12.40 22.53 48.05
CA ASP A 217 -11.77 23.85 47.94
C ASP A 217 -10.41 23.76 47.20
N MET A 218 -10.10 24.73 46.34
CA MET A 218 -8.87 24.74 45.54
C MET A 218 -7.62 24.72 46.44
N THR A 219 -7.70 25.31 47.64
CA THR A 219 -6.59 25.31 48.60
C THR A 219 -6.38 23.93 49.21
N GLU A 220 -7.44 23.18 49.48
CA GLU A 220 -7.40 21.81 50.00
C GLU A 220 -6.82 20.85 48.94
N TYR A 221 -7.23 20.97 47.68
CA TYR A 221 -6.67 20.20 46.57
C TYR A 221 -5.14 20.38 46.46
N GLN A 222 -4.67 21.62 46.48
CA GLN A 222 -3.24 21.92 46.37
C GLN A 222 -2.45 21.39 47.57
N LEU A 223 -3.01 21.47 48.78
CA LEU A 223 -2.37 20.95 49.99
C LEU A 223 -2.29 19.41 49.98
N CYS A 224 -3.36 18.73 49.59
CA CYS A 224 -3.38 17.27 49.49
C CYS A 224 -2.38 16.75 48.46
N LEU A 225 -2.34 17.38 47.28
CA LEU A 225 -1.45 17.01 46.18
C LEU A 225 0.03 17.25 46.55
N SER A 226 0.35 18.43 47.10
CA SER A 226 1.73 18.78 47.48
C SER A 226 2.28 17.86 48.56
N ARG A 227 1.48 17.55 49.59
CA ARG A 227 1.87 16.64 50.67
C ARG A 227 2.10 15.21 50.18
N GLU A 228 1.32 14.75 49.21
CA GLU A 228 1.49 13.41 48.64
C GLU A 228 2.72 13.30 47.75
N ILE A 229 2.95 14.28 46.87
CA ILE A 229 4.17 14.37 46.07
C ILE A 229 5.41 14.42 46.96
N GLU A 230 5.38 15.25 48.01
CA GLU A 230 6.49 15.34 48.97
C GLU A 230 6.74 13.99 49.66
N ALA A 231 5.68 13.29 50.09
CA ALA A 231 5.82 11.99 50.73
C ALA A 231 6.40 10.92 49.78
N ARG A 232 5.98 10.91 48.51
CA ARG A 232 6.48 9.96 47.50
C ARG A 232 7.93 10.25 47.12
N LEU A 233 8.27 11.52 46.89
CA LEU A 233 9.65 11.94 46.63
C LEU A 233 10.56 11.66 47.83
N LYS A 234 10.09 11.93 49.05
CA LYS A 234 10.84 11.62 50.26
C LYS A 234 11.09 10.12 50.40
N ALA A 235 10.09 9.28 50.16
CA ALA A 235 10.26 7.83 50.17
C ALA A 235 11.28 7.35 49.11
N LYS A 236 11.29 7.95 47.92
CA LYS A 236 12.31 7.67 46.89
C LYS A 236 13.71 8.11 47.32
N CYS A 237 13.84 9.28 47.94
CA CYS A 237 15.10 9.75 48.51
C CYS A 237 15.59 8.83 49.64
N ASP A 238 14.70 8.38 50.52
CA ASP A 238 15.01 7.44 51.60
C ASP A 238 15.43 6.08 51.03
N THR A 239 14.75 5.60 49.98
CA THR A 239 15.13 4.35 49.27
C THR A 239 16.51 4.47 48.62
N LEU A 240 16.82 5.63 48.02
CA LEU A 240 18.14 5.89 47.47
C LEU A 240 19.20 5.95 48.57
N ALA A 241 18.91 6.64 49.68
CA ALA A 241 19.81 6.69 50.84
C ALA A 241 20.06 5.28 51.41
N ASP A 242 19.04 4.45 51.54
CA ASP A 242 19.16 3.06 51.99
C ASP A 242 19.96 2.20 51.02
N ALA A 243 19.85 2.42 49.70
CA ALA A 243 20.67 1.74 48.71
C ALA A 243 22.16 2.11 48.85
N PHE A 244 22.47 3.39 49.09
CA PHE A 244 23.84 3.83 49.36
C PHE A 244 24.37 3.29 50.70
N ILE A 245 23.53 3.16 51.73
CA ILE A 245 23.92 2.62 53.05
C ILE A 245 24.09 1.09 53.00
N MET A 246 23.28 0.36 52.23
CA MET A 246 23.42 -1.09 52.05
C MET A 246 24.74 -1.46 51.37
N ASP A 247 25.23 -0.65 50.43
CA ASP A 247 26.56 -0.83 49.85
C ASP A 247 27.67 -0.65 50.90
N ASP A 248 27.50 0.25 51.87
CA ASP A 248 28.44 0.48 52.98
C ASP A 248 28.35 -0.58 54.10
N ILE A 249 27.18 -1.17 54.36
CA ILE A 249 27.00 -2.23 55.38
C ILE A 249 27.32 -3.63 54.82
N ALA A 250 27.02 -3.90 53.55
CA ALA A 250 27.47 -5.10 52.86
C ALA A 250 29.01 -5.15 52.76
N PHE A 251 29.67 -3.98 52.75
CA PHE A 251 31.12 -3.85 52.90
C PHE A 251 31.61 -4.30 54.29
N ALA A 252 30.84 -4.08 55.36
CA ALA A 252 31.25 -4.41 56.73
C ALA A 252 30.97 -5.86 57.17
N VAL A 253 29.92 -6.52 56.64
CA VAL A 253 29.53 -7.87 57.08
C VAL A 253 30.26 -9.00 56.33
N VAL A 254 30.76 -8.72 55.12
CA VAL A 254 31.54 -9.71 54.33
C VAL A 254 33.00 -9.81 54.79
N ASP A 255 33.45 -8.90 55.66
CA ASP A 255 34.86 -8.76 56.06
C ASP A 255 35.38 -9.82 57.05
N SER A 256 34.63 -10.89 57.35
CA SER A 256 35.07 -11.98 58.24
C SER A 256 35.42 -13.30 57.55
N SER A 257 35.26 -13.47 56.24
CA SER A 257 35.88 -14.61 55.55
C SER A 257 36.16 -14.35 54.09
N SER A 258 37.40 -14.58 53.66
CA SER A 258 37.92 -14.46 52.31
C SER A 258 38.27 -13.03 51.88
N GLY A 259 39.50 -12.64 52.24
CA GLY A 259 40.16 -11.46 51.71
C GLY A 259 40.17 -11.46 50.19
N HIS A 260 39.37 -10.59 49.59
CA HIS A 260 39.51 -10.18 48.22
C HIS A 260 39.12 -8.70 48.13
N GLN A 261 40.15 -7.90 48.36
CA GLN A 261 40.26 -6.46 48.19
C GLN A 261 39.44 -5.92 47.00
N ASN A 262 38.70 -4.83 47.28
CA ASN A 262 38.27 -3.73 46.41
C ASN A 262 37.32 -4.08 45.24
N SER A 263 36.02 -3.86 45.46
CA SER A 263 34.95 -4.05 44.46
C SER A 263 35.05 -3.11 43.24
N SER A 264 35.65 -1.92 43.39
CA SER A 264 35.82 -0.96 42.28
C SER A 264 36.93 -1.36 41.29
N THR A 265 37.97 -2.06 41.74
CA THR A 265 39.10 -2.45 40.88
C THR A 265 38.89 -3.77 40.13
N ARG A 266 37.81 -4.52 40.39
CA ARG A 266 37.51 -5.82 39.74
C ARG A 266 36.38 -5.82 38.75
N ILE A 267 35.69 -4.69 38.57
CA ILE A 267 34.73 -4.53 37.47
C ILE A 267 35.40 -4.88 36.13
N PRO A 268 36.65 -4.45 35.84
CA PRO A 268 37.34 -4.88 34.62
C PRO A 268 37.54 -6.40 34.51
N GLU A 269 37.83 -7.08 35.63
CA GLU A 269 38.04 -8.54 35.65
C GLU A 269 36.72 -9.31 35.48
N ARG A 270 35.63 -8.84 36.08
CA ARG A 270 34.29 -9.41 35.89
C ARG A 270 33.77 -9.19 34.47
N VAL A 271 33.96 -7.98 33.94
CA VAL A 271 33.64 -7.64 32.55
C VAL A 271 34.46 -8.51 31.60
N LYS A 272 35.75 -8.71 31.87
CA LYS A 272 36.60 -9.62 31.09
C LYS A 272 36.05 -11.05 31.08
N PHE A 273 35.66 -11.59 32.23
CA PHE A 273 35.07 -12.94 32.29
C PHE A 273 33.74 -13.03 31.53
N ILE A 274 32.89 -12.00 31.64
CA ILE A 274 31.62 -11.94 30.90
C ILE A 274 31.87 -11.85 29.39
N ILE A 275 32.86 -11.06 28.96
CA ILE A 275 33.26 -10.97 27.55
C ILE A 275 33.76 -12.34 27.06
N GLU A 276 34.64 -13.01 27.81
CA GLU A 276 35.14 -14.34 27.44
C GLU A 276 34.01 -15.40 27.39
N GLU A 277 32.99 -15.28 28.24
CA GLU A 277 31.78 -16.12 28.21
C GLU A 277 30.96 -15.85 26.94
N ILE A 278 30.68 -14.58 26.65
CA ILE A 278 29.93 -14.16 25.46
C ILE A 278 30.68 -14.56 24.19
N GLU A 279 32.00 -14.38 24.12
CA GLU A 279 32.81 -14.77 22.96
C GLU A 279 32.77 -16.29 22.74
N ARG A 280 32.74 -17.07 23.83
CA ARG A 280 32.61 -18.53 23.75
C ARG A 280 31.23 -18.94 23.26
N GLU A 281 30.17 -18.36 23.82
CA GLU A 281 28.80 -18.59 23.37
C GLU A 281 28.65 -18.21 21.90
N GLU A 282 29.19 -17.06 21.49
CA GLU A 282 29.17 -16.60 20.11
C GLU A 282 29.93 -17.56 19.18
N ALA A 283 31.06 -18.12 19.61
CA ALA A 283 31.76 -19.16 18.86
C ALA A 283 30.93 -20.45 18.72
N THR A 284 30.24 -20.88 19.78
CA THR A 284 29.34 -22.05 19.70
C THR A 284 28.17 -21.81 18.77
N LEU A 285 27.54 -20.63 18.82
CA LEU A 285 26.44 -20.26 17.92
C LEU A 285 26.90 -20.18 16.46
N ARG A 286 28.11 -19.67 16.20
CA ARG A 286 28.69 -19.67 14.85
C ARG A 286 28.91 -21.09 14.33
N GLU A 287 29.45 -21.98 15.15
CA GLU A 287 29.62 -23.39 14.76
C GLU A 287 28.27 -24.07 14.51
N ASP A 288 27.26 -23.79 15.34
CA ASP A 288 25.91 -24.29 15.15
C ASP A 288 25.30 -23.82 13.82
N LEU A 289 25.47 -22.53 13.48
CA LEU A 289 25.05 -21.97 12.19
C LEU A 289 25.74 -22.68 11.01
N TYR A 290 27.07 -22.84 11.05
CA TYR A 290 27.79 -23.55 10.00
C TYR A 290 27.39 -25.03 9.89
N SER A 291 27.12 -25.69 11.03
CA SER A 291 26.63 -27.06 11.05
C SER A 291 25.22 -27.17 10.44
N ALA A 292 24.36 -26.18 10.68
CA ALA A 292 23.03 -26.12 10.10
C ALA A 292 23.10 -25.91 8.58
N ASP A 293 23.92 -24.97 8.11
CA ASP A 293 24.14 -24.73 6.68
C ASP A 293 24.66 -25.98 5.96
N ARG A 294 25.58 -26.72 6.59
CA ARG A 294 26.07 -28.00 6.07
C ARG A 294 24.95 -29.04 5.96
N LYS A 295 24.11 -29.18 6.99
CA LYS A 295 22.95 -30.08 6.96
C LYS A 295 21.95 -29.67 5.87
N PHE A 296 21.71 -28.37 5.69
CA PHE A 296 20.86 -27.88 4.60
C PHE A 296 21.43 -28.23 3.24
N ALA A 297 22.73 -28.03 3.01
CA ALA A 297 23.38 -28.42 1.76
C ALA A 297 23.24 -29.93 1.49
N GLU A 298 23.38 -30.76 2.53
CA GLU A 298 23.15 -32.21 2.43
C GLU A 298 21.69 -32.52 2.04
N TYR A 299 20.70 -31.90 2.68
CA TYR A 299 19.28 -32.07 2.31
C TYR A 299 18.99 -31.63 0.87
N TYR A 300 19.52 -30.48 0.44
CA TYR A 300 19.37 -30.02 -0.93
C TYR A 300 20.00 -31.01 -1.92
N SER A 301 21.18 -31.55 -1.61
CA SER A 301 21.83 -32.54 -2.48
C SER A 301 21.01 -33.84 -2.63
N VAL A 302 20.37 -34.30 -1.54
CA VAL A 302 19.49 -35.48 -1.58
C VAL A 302 18.23 -35.18 -2.39
N LEU A 303 17.66 -33.98 -2.23
CA LEU A 303 16.49 -33.56 -2.99
C LEU A 303 16.80 -33.47 -4.48
N GLU A 304 17.97 -32.96 -4.87
CA GLU A 304 18.44 -32.95 -6.26
C GLU A 304 18.60 -34.36 -6.82
N GLN A 305 19.12 -35.30 -6.03
CA GLN A 305 19.21 -36.71 -6.44
C GLN A 305 17.82 -37.33 -6.66
N ILE A 306 16.88 -37.11 -5.73
CA ILE A 306 15.49 -37.59 -5.85
C ILE A 306 14.83 -37.00 -7.10
N LEU A 307 14.99 -35.68 -7.31
CA LEU A 307 14.46 -35.01 -8.49
C LEU A 307 15.08 -35.58 -9.77
N GLY A 308 16.39 -35.83 -9.79
CA GLY A 308 17.09 -36.45 -10.91
C GLY A 308 16.57 -37.85 -11.23
N VAL A 309 16.31 -38.67 -10.20
CA VAL A 309 15.70 -40.00 -10.35
C VAL A 309 14.27 -39.87 -10.88
N LEU A 310 13.47 -38.94 -10.36
CA LEU A 310 12.09 -38.73 -10.80
C LEU A 310 12.03 -38.28 -12.26
N ILE A 311 12.93 -37.37 -12.67
CA ILE A 311 13.06 -36.92 -14.06
C ILE A 311 13.40 -38.11 -14.97
N LYS A 312 14.38 -38.95 -14.59
CA LYS A 312 14.73 -40.16 -15.36
C LYS A 312 13.55 -41.11 -15.46
N LEU A 313 12.84 -41.36 -14.36
CA LEU A 313 11.67 -42.23 -14.34
C LEU A 313 10.56 -41.72 -15.27
N VAL A 314 10.26 -40.42 -15.23
CA VAL A 314 9.23 -39.85 -16.10
C VAL A 314 9.67 -39.86 -17.56
N LYS A 315 10.90 -39.44 -17.86
CA LYS A 315 11.40 -39.39 -19.24
C LYS A 315 11.54 -40.78 -19.85
N ASP A 316 12.22 -41.68 -19.16
CA ASP A 316 12.63 -42.96 -19.73
C ASP A 316 11.53 -44.02 -19.60
N LEU A 317 10.81 -44.07 -18.48
CA LEU A 317 9.81 -45.13 -18.24
C LEU A 317 8.40 -44.73 -18.65
N LYS A 318 7.97 -43.47 -18.42
CA LYS A 318 6.62 -43.04 -18.81
C LYS A 318 6.59 -42.55 -20.25
N LEU A 319 7.37 -41.51 -20.57
CA LEU A 319 7.32 -40.87 -21.89
C LEU A 319 7.93 -41.74 -22.99
N GLN A 320 9.15 -42.22 -22.82
CA GLN A 320 9.85 -42.93 -23.88
C GLN A 320 9.22 -44.30 -24.16
N HIS A 321 8.77 -45.02 -23.13
CA HIS A 321 8.06 -46.29 -23.34
C HIS A 321 6.73 -46.09 -24.07
N GLN A 322 5.94 -45.08 -23.67
CA GLN A 322 4.70 -44.73 -24.36
C GLN A 322 4.97 -44.34 -25.82
N HIS A 323 5.99 -43.53 -26.07
CA HIS A 323 6.37 -43.16 -27.44
C HIS A 323 6.72 -44.38 -28.31
N LYS A 324 7.52 -45.31 -27.78
CA LYS A 324 7.87 -46.57 -28.47
C LYS A 324 6.65 -47.45 -28.74
N TYR A 325 5.72 -47.52 -27.78
CA TYR A 325 4.48 -48.27 -27.93
C TYR A 325 3.58 -47.66 -29.02
N ASP A 326 3.39 -46.34 -28.98
CA ASP A 326 2.59 -45.60 -29.95
C ASP A 326 3.19 -45.70 -31.37
N GLU A 327 4.52 -45.69 -31.48
CA GLU A 327 5.22 -45.89 -32.75
C GLU A 327 4.99 -47.31 -33.32
N LEU A 328 5.03 -48.33 -32.47
CA LEU A 328 4.70 -49.70 -32.88
C LEU A 328 3.22 -49.82 -33.29
N GLN A 329 2.31 -49.21 -32.56
CA GLN A 329 0.88 -49.21 -32.88
C GLN A 329 0.62 -48.48 -34.21
N LYS A 330 1.27 -47.33 -34.43
CA LYS A 330 1.21 -46.58 -35.69
C LYS A 330 1.69 -47.43 -36.85
N THR A 331 2.87 -48.05 -36.75
CA THR A 331 3.42 -48.88 -37.82
C THR A 331 2.51 -50.08 -38.13
N TRP A 332 1.97 -50.75 -37.10
CA TRP A 332 1.00 -51.83 -37.28
C TRP A 332 -0.27 -51.36 -38.00
N LEU A 333 -0.85 -50.24 -37.59
CA LEU A 333 -2.03 -49.66 -38.24
C LEU A 333 -1.75 -49.27 -39.69
N CYS A 334 -0.60 -48.64 -39.97
CA CYS A 334 -0.19 -48.32 -41.34
C CYS A 334 -0.10 -49.60 -42.20
N LYS A 335 0.57 -50.65 -41.72
CA LYS A 335 0.65 -51.93 -42.45
C LYS A 335 -0.70 -52.58 -42.69
N ARG A 336 -1.61 -52.49 -41.72
CA ARG A 336 -2.99 -52.98 -41.86
C ARG A 336 -3.77 -52.18 -42.91
N CYS A 337 -3.63 -50.85 -42.94
CA CYS A 337 -4.25 -49.99 -43.95
C CYS A 337 -3.68 -50.24 -45.35
N GLU A 338 -2.36 -50.37 -45.47
CA GLU A 338 -1.67 -50.73 -46.73
C GLU A 338 -2.21 -52.08 -47.26
N THR A 339 -2.32 -53.07 -46.38
CA THR A 339 -2.86 -54.39 -46.73
C THR A 339 -4.32 -54.31 -47.20
N MET A 340 -5.15 -53.53 -46.51
CA MET A 340 -6.54 -53.32 -46.91
C MET A 340 -6.64 -52.60 -48.25
N SER A 341 -5.82 -51.57 -48.48
CA SER A 341 -5.74 -50.86 -49.76
C SER A 341 -5.34 -51.79 -50.90
N ALA A 342 -4.37 -52.68 -50.68
CA ALA A 342 -3.98 -53.68 -51.66
C ALA A 342 -5.12 -54.66 -51.96
N LYS A 343 -5.84 -55.13 -50.94
CA LYS A 343 -7.02 -55.99 -51.12
C LYS A 343 -8.11 -55.31 -51.94
N LEU A 344 -8.41 -54.05 -51.66
CA LEU A 344 -9.41 -53.28 -52.41
C LEU A 344 -9.01 -53.12 -53.88
N ARG A 345 -7.74 -52.84 -54.18
CA ARG A 345 -7.24 -52.78 -55.57
C ARG A 345 -7.37 -54.11 -56.30
N VAL A 346 -7.14 -55.23 -55.62
CA VAL A 346 -7.37 -56.56 -56.22
C VAL A 346 -8.85 -56.76 -56.54
N LEU A 347 -9.76 -56.42 -55.61
CA LEU A 347 -11.20 -56.52 -55.84
C LEU A 347 -11.67 -55.61 -56.99
N GLU A 348 -11.13 -54.39 -57.09
CA GLU A 348 -11.38 -53.49 -58.21
C GLU A 348 -10.98 -54.13 -59.54
N ASN A 349 -9.79 -54.72 -59.63
CA ASN A 349 -9.34 -55.41 -60.83
C ASN A 349 -10.20 -56.65 -61.15
N VAL A 350 -10.66 -57.40 -60.14
CA VAL A 350 -11.58 -58.53 -60.35
C VAL A 350 -12.90 -58.05 -60.93
N LEU A 351 -13.49 -56.98 -60.36
CA LEU A 351 -14.72 -56.39 -60.88
C LEU A 351 -14.55 -55.88 -62.32
N LEU A 352 -13.40 -55.26 -62.65
CA LEU A 352 -13.11 -54.82 -64.01
C LEU A 352 -13.02 -56.01 -64.99
N LEU A 353 -12.37 -57.10 -64.60
CA LEU A 353 -12.30 -58.32 -65.42
C LEU A 353 -13.67 -58.98 -65.62
N GLU A 354 -14.51 -59.00 -64.58
CA GLU A 354 -15.86 -59.57 -64.65
C GLU A 354 -16.82 -58.71 -65.49
N THR A 355 -16.71 -57.38 -65.41
CA THR A 355 -17.59 -56.45 -66.14
C THR A 355 -17.16 -56.25 -67.60
N TYR A 356 -15.85 -56.14 -67.84
CA TYR A 356 -15.27 -55.93 -69.16
C TYR A 356 -14.66 -57.21 -69.71
N THR A 357 -15.53 -58.15 -70.10
CA THR A 357 -15.14 -59.36 -70.80
C THR A 357 -14.77 -59.05 -72.25
N GLN A 358 -14.05 -59.99 -72.88
CA GLN A 358 -13.63 -59.87 -74.28
C GLN A 358 -14.81 -59.71 -75.25
N GLU A 359 -16.00 -60.13 -74.86
CA GLU A 359 -17.24 -59.97 -75.62
C GLU A 359 -18.01 -58.68 -75.27
N SER A 360 -18.00 -58.25 -74.01
CA SER A 360 -18.72 -57.05 -73.59
C SER A 360 -18.06 -55.77 -74.11
N ILE A 361 -16.73 -55.73 -74.22
CA ILE A 361 -15.99 -54.54 -74.71
C ILE A 361 -16.37 -54.18 -76.16
N PRO A 362 -16.33 -55.10 -77.15
CA PRO A 362 -16.80 -54.79 -78.51
C PRO A 362 -18.29 -54.41 -78.57
N ALA A 363 -19.14 -55.06 -77.76
CA ALA A 363 -20.56 -54.75 -77.70
C ALA A 363 -20.80 -53.32 -77.17
N LEU A 364 -20.11 -52.93 -76.09
CA LEU A 364 -20.13 -51.57 -75.54
C LEU A 364 -19.63 -50.53 -76.55
N HIS A 365 -18.59 -50.84 -77.33
CA HIS A 365 -18.13 -49.95 -78.41
C HIS A 365 -19.17 -49.78 -79.50
N LYS A 366 -19.86 -50.86 -79.89
CA LYS A 366 -20.94 -50.80 -80.88
C LYS A 366 -22.13 -49.98 -80.37
N ILE A 367 -22.53 -50.18 -79.12
CA ILE A 367 -23.58 -49.38 -78.45
C ILE A 367 -23.17 -47.91 -78.37
N ARG A 368 -21.94 -47.62 -77.93
CA ARG A 368 -21.40 -46.25 -77.88
C ARG A 368 -21.44 -45.60 -79.25
N LYS A 369 -20.99 -46.29 -80.30
CA LYS A 369 -21.01 -45.79 -81.68
C LYS A 369 -22.43 -45.45 -82.12
N TYR A 370 -23.39 -46.38 -81.92
CA TYR A 370 -24.80 -46.15 -82.23
C TYR A 370 -25.39 -44.96 -81.47
N LEU A 371 -25.10 -44.84 -80.17
CA LEU A 371 -25.59 -43.72 -79.36
C LEU A 371 -25.01 -42.39 -79.84
N VAL A 372 -23.70 -42.34 -80.12
CA VAL A 372 -23.05 -41.13 -80.65
C VAL A 372 -23.66 -40.73 -82.00
N GLU A 373 -23.79 -41.68 -82.94
CA GLU A 373 -24.41 -41.43 -84.25
C GLU A 373 -25.87 -40.96 -84.11
N ALA A 374 -26.67 -41.60 -83.25
CA ALA A 374 -28.05 -41.21 -83.01
C ALA A 374 -28.15 -39.83 -82.36
N THR A 375 -27.25 -39.49 -81.41
CA THR A 375 -27.22 -38.15 -80.81
C THR A 375 -26.80 -37.10 -81.82
N GLU A 376 -25.87 -37.41 -82.72
CA GLU A 376 -25.43 -36.49 -83.75
C GLU A 376 -26.53 -36.26 -84.78
N GLU A 377 -27.21 -37.31 -85.24
CA GLU A 377 -28.38 -37.21 -86.12
C GLU A 377 -29.51 -36.39 -85.46
N ALA A 378 -29.83 -36.66 -84.19
CA ALA A 378 -30.82 -35.89 -83.44
C ALA A 378 -30.39 -34.42 -83.29
N SER A 379 -29.10 -34.15 -83.06
CA SER A 379 -28.58 -32.79 -82.98
C SER A 379 -28.66 -32.05 -84.32
N ILE A 380 -28.40 -32.74 -85.44
CA ILE A 380 -28.54 -32.19 -86.79
C ILE A 380 -30.02 -31.90 -87.07
N ALA A 381 -30.92 -32.82 -86.74
CA ALA A 381 -32.36 -32.63 -86.89
C ALA A 381 -32.87 -31.46 -86.03
N TYR A 382 -32.43 -31.36 -84.78
CA TYR A 382 -32.74 -30.25 -83.88
C TYR A 382 -32.23 -28.92 -84.45
N ASN A 383 -30.95 -28.85 -84.83
CA ASN A 383 -30.36 -27.65 -85.41
C ASN A 383 -31.10 -27.22 -86.67
N LYS A 384 -31.48 -28.17 -87.54
CA LYS A 384 -32.30 -27.92 -88.73
C LYS A 384 -33.70 -27.39 -88.39
N ALA A 385 -34.32 -27.89 -87.34
CA ALA A 385 -35.60 -27.38 -86.86
C ALA A 385 -35.47 -25.97 -86.27
N VAL A 386 -34.40 -25.70 -85.50
CA VAL A 386 -34.10 -24.39 -84.94
C VAL A 386 -33.80 -23.36 -86.03
N THR A 387 -33.02 -23.71 -87.06
CA THR A 387 -32.78 -22.79 -88.18
C THR A 387 -34.07 -22.44 -88.90
N ARG A 388 -34.94 -23.43 -89.17
CA ARG A 388 -36.28 -23.20 -89.74
C ARG A 388 -37.14 -22.31 -88.83
N LEU A 389 -37.12 -22.53 -87.52
CA LEU A 389 -37.84 -21.67 -86.56
C LEU A 389 -37.31 -20.24 -86.56
N ARG A 390 -35.98 -20.04 -86.65
CA ARG A 390 -35.39 -18.70 -86.77
C ARG A 390 -35.79 -18.00 -88.07
N GLU A 391 -35.89 -18.73 -89.18
CA GLU A 391 -36.41 -18.21 -90.45
C GLU A 391 -37.84 -17.66 -90.26
N TYR A 392 -38.71 -18.36 -89.52
CA TYR A 392 -40.06 -17.88 -89.19
C TYR A 392 -40.07 -16.71 -88.20
N GLN A 393 -39.19 -16.70 -87.20
CA GLN A 393 -39.08 -15.58 -86.24
C GLN A 393 -38.56 -14.29 -86.90
N GLY A 394 -37.82 -14.38 -88.00
CA GLY A 394 -37.36 -13.24 -88.77
C GLY A 394 -38.43 -12.61 -89.66
N VAL A 395 -39.64 -13.18 -89.74
CA VAL A 395 -40.76 -12.62 -90.50
C VAL A 395 -41.45 -11.53 -89.67
N ASP A 396 -41.93 -10.48 -90.35
CA ASP A 396 -42.60 -9.29 -89.78
C ASP A 396 -43.69 -9.66 -88.74
N PRO A 397 -43.82 -8.95 -87.60
CA PRO A 397 -44.96 -9.07 -86.67
C PRO A 397 -46.36 -9.10 -87.33
N HIS A 398 -46.52 -8.51 -88.51
CA HIS A 398 -47.75 -8.63 -89.31
C HIS A 398 -48.07 -10.09 -89.69
N PHE A 399 -47.05 -10.91 -89.94
CA PHE A 399 -47.19 -12.33 -90.25
C PHE A 399 -47.74 -13.14 -89.07
N ASP A 400 -47.40 -12.79 -87.81
CA ASP A 400 -47.99 -13.44 -86.63
C ASP A 400 -49.50 -13.15 -86.52
N SER A 401 -49.93 -11.94 -86.88
CA SER A 401 -51.35 -11.59 -86.98
C SER A 401 -52.05 -12.40 -88.06
N ILE A 402 -51.42 -12.52 -89.24
CA ILE A 402 -51.94 -13.34 -90.35
C ILE A 402 -52.00 -14.82 -89.94
N ALA A 403 -50.98 -15.37 -89.28
CA ALA A 403 -50.93 -16.75 -88.85
C ALA A 403 -52.00 -17.06 -87.79
N LYS A 404 -52.31 -16.11 -86.89
CA LYS A 404 -53.43 -16.21 -85.94
C LYS A 404 -54.78 -16.18 -86.65
N GLN A 405 -54.99 -15.23 -87.56
CA GLN A 405 -56.22 -15.16 -88.36
C GLN A 405 -56.41 -16.40 -89.22
N TYR A 406 -55.35 -16.90 -89.87
CA TYR A 406 -55.37 -18.13 -90.62
C TYR A 406 -55.72 -19.33 -89.72
N ARG A 407 -55.15 -19.41 -88.52
CA ARG A 407 -55.49 -20.47 -87.54
C ARG A 407 -56.95 -20.40 -87.09
N GLU A 408 -57.48 -19.20 -86.86
CA GLU A 408 -58.90 -18.98 -86.53
C GLU A 408 -59.79 -19.38 -87.70
N ILE A 409 -59.49 -18.93 -88.92
CA ILE A 409 -60.24 -19.31 -90.13
C ILE A 409 -60.18 -20.81 -90.39
N VAL A 410 -59.03 -21.46 -90.21
CA VAL A 410 -58.90 -22.91 -90.38
C VAL A 410 -59.75 -23.65 -89.34
N LYS A 411 -59.76 -23.19 -88.09
CA LYS A 411 -60.62 -23.75 -87.05
C LYS A 411 -62.11 -23.54 -87.34
N ASP A 412 -62.47 -22.37 -87.85
CA ASP A 412 -63.83 -22.06 -88.28
C ASP A 412 -64.25 -22.88 -89.50
N LEU A 413 -63.32 -23.13 -90.44
CA LEU A 413 -63.55 -24.01 -91.58
C LEU A 413 -63.69 -25.47 -91.16
N GLU A 414 -62.87 -25.97 -90.23
CA GLU A 414 -63.01 -27.31 -89.68
C GLU A 414 -64.35 -27.48 -88.97
N THR A 415 -64.78 -26.49 -88.18
CA THR A 415 -66.09 -26.50 -87.52
C THR A 415 -67.25 -26.37 -88.51
N MET A 416 -67.14 -25.53 -89.54
CA MET A 416 -68.14 -25.43 -90.61
C MET A 416 -68.19 -26.69 -91.46
N GLN A 417 -67.06 -27.27 -91.85
CA GLN A 417 -67.00 -28.55 -92.56
C GLN A 417 -67.61 -29.66 -91.71
N TRP A 418 -67.30 -29.69 -90.42
CA TRP A 418 -67.93 -30.61 -89.49
C TRP A 418 -69.45 -30.39 -89.43
N THR A 419 -69.90 -29.14 -89.39
CA THR A 419 -71.34 -28.78 -89.35
C THR A 419 -72.04 -29.10 -90.66
N ILE A 420 -71.43 -28.83 -91.81
CA ILE A 420 -71.93 -29.18 -93.15
C ILE A 420 -72.00 -30.70 -93.28
N HIS A 421 -70.94 -31.42 -92.89
CA HIS A 421 -70.94 -32.87 -92.90
C HIS A 421 -72.07 -33.43 -92.02
N GLN A 422 -72.29 -32.83 -90.85
CA GLN A 422 -73.40 -33.17 -89.97
C GLN A 422 -74.76 -32.89 -90.61
N VAL A 423 -74.95 -31.72 -91.23
CA VAL A 423 -76.18 -31.35 -91.93
C VAL A 423 -76.42 -32.20 -93.18
N GLU A 424 -75.38 -32.58 -93.93
CA GLU A 424 -75.48 -33.55 -95.03
C GLU A 424 -75.91 -34.92 -94.53
N MET A 425 -75.39 -35.36 -93.38
CA MET A 425 -75.85 -36.58 -92.72
C MET A 425 -77.32 -36.47 -92.29
N ASP A 426 -77.77 -35.30 -91.85
CA ASP A 426 -79.15 -35.04 -91.44
C ASP A 426 -80.13 -34.86 -92.63
N LEU A 427 -79.70 -34.24 -93.74
CA LEU A 427 -80.48 -34.10 -95.00
C LEU A 427 -80.62 -35.44 -95.72
N LYS A 428 -79.57 -36.26 -95.77
CA LYS A 428 -79.66 -37.67 -96.23
C LYS A 428 -80.55 -38.52 -95.33
N ARG A 429 -80.85 -38.06 -94.11
CA ARG A 429 -81.79 -38.69 -93.16
C ARG A 429 -83.21 -38.13 -93.22
N LEU A 430 -83.47 -37.05 -93.98
CA LEU A 430 -84.84 -36.60 -94.26
C LEU A 430 -85.41 -37.44 -95.42
N PRO A 431 -86.61 -38.06 -95.27
CA PRO A 431 -87.14 -38.95 -96.30
C PRO A 431 -87.66 -38.18 -97.52
N ASP A 432 -87.00 -38.35 -98.67
CA ASP A 432 -87.68 -38.36 -99.96
C ASP A 432 -88.65 -39.55 -99.94
N HIS A 433 -89.91 -39.27 -99.65
CA HIS A 433 -91.01 -40.16 -99.99
C HIS A 433 -91.87 -39.57 -101.12
N PRO A 434 -92.35 -40.43 -102.03
CA PRO A 434 -92.76 -40.08 -103.37
C PRO A 434 -94.27 -39.87 -103.52
N ASN A 435 -94.64 -39.09 -104.55
CA ASN A 435 -95.90 -39.02 -105.30
C ASN A 435 -97.24 -38.90 -104.54
N ALA A 436 -97.87 -37.75 -104.74
CA ALA A 436 -99.12 -37.69 -105.53
C ALA A 436 -98.88 -36.76 -106.74
#